data_AF-A0A1A7XK22-F1
#
_entry.id   AF-A0A1A7XK22-F1
#
_cell.length_a   1.000
_cell.length_b   1.000
_cell.length_c   1.000
_cell.angle_alpha   90.00
_cell.angle_beta   90.00
_cell.angle_gamma   90.00
#
_symmetry.space_group_name_H-M   'P 1'
#
loop_
_entity.id
_entity.type
_entity.pdbx_description
1 polymer ?
#
loop_
_entity_poly.entity_id
_entity_poly.type
_entity_poly.pdbx_seq_one_letter_code
_entity_poly.pdbx_strand_id
1 'polypeptide(L)' 'MASSSPLSKANTSFSLDLLRKLSEDNKTANIFFSPFSISSALAMVMLG' A
#
# COMPACT_ATOMS: atom_id res chain seq x y z
N MET A 1 -1.85 -21.62 10.95
CA MET A 1 -1.66 -20.37 10.18
C MET A 1 -3.01 -19.74 9.97
N ALA A 2 -3.24 -18.53 10.49
CA ALA A 2 -4.47 -17.80 10.19
C ALA A 2 -4.53 -17.51 8.69
N SER A 3 -5.65 -17.80 8.04
CA SER A 3 -5.87 -17.43 6.64
C SER A 3 -5.86 -15.90 6.51
N SER A 4 -5.10 -15.37 5.55
CA SER A 4 -5.10 -13.93 5.30
C SER A 4 -6.49 -13.49 4.83
N SER A 5 -7.10 -12.52 5.52
CA SER A 5 -8.38 -11.96 5.06
C SER A 5 -8.22 -11.33 3.66
N PRO A 6 -9.27 -11.31 2.83
CA PRO A 6 -9.22 -10.67 1.50
C PRO A 6 -8.71 -9.23 1.55
N LEU A 7 -9.08 -8.48 2.60
CA LEU A 7 -8.62 -7.12 2.85
C LEU A 7 -7.12 -7.03 3.16
N SER A 8 -6.60 -7.95 3.98
CA SER A 8 -5.16 -8.01 4.27
C SER A 8 -4.35 -8.30 3.00
N LYS A 9 -4.83 -9.21 2.15
CA LYS A 9 -4.21 -9.52 0.86
C LYS A 9 -4.24 -8.33 -0.10
N ALA A 10 -5.39 -7.64 -0.20
CA ALA A 10 -5.55 -6.45 -1.04
C ALA A 10 -4.63 -5.30 -0.59
N ASN A 11 -4.61 -4.98 0.70
CA ASN A 11 -3.73 -3.94 1.26
C ASN A 11 -2.24 -4.27 1.05
N THR A 12 -1.85 -5.54 1.21
CA THR A 12 -0.47 -5.97 0.97
C THR A 12 -0.10 -5.84 -0.51
N SER A 13 -0.97 -6.26 -1.43
CA SER A 13 -0.73 -6.09 -2.87
C SER A 13 -0.57 -4.62 -3.24
N PHE A 14 -1.50 -3.77 -2.80
CA PHE A 14 -1.43 -2.32 -2.99
C PHE A 14 -0.13 -1.73 -2.44
N SER A 15 0.31 -2.17 -1.25
CA SER A 15 1.57 -1.71 -0.64
C SER A 15 2.78 -2.00 -1.52
N LEU A 16 2.86 -3.21 -2.07
CA LEU A 16 3.95 -3.64 -2.93
C LEU A 16 3.95 -2.88 -4.25
N ASP A 17 2.78 -2.68 -4.84
CA ASP A 17 2.64 -1.94 -6.10
C ASP A 17 2.99 -0.45 -5.91
N LEU A 18 2.56 0.14 -4.79
CA LEU A 18 2.93 1.51 -4.42
C LEU A 18 4.43 1.65 -4.16
N LEU A 19 5.05 0.71 -3.42
CA LEU A 19 6.50 0.73 -3.19
C LEU A 19 7.27 0.67 -4.51
N ARG A 20 6.87 -0.23 -5.42
CA ARG A 20 7.49 -0.33 -6.75
C ARG A 20 7.40 0.99 -7.49
N LYS A 21 6.22 1.61 -7.52
CA LYS A 21 6.01 2.91 -8.16
C LYS A 21 6.87 4.02 -7.57
N LEU A 22 6.92 4.12 -6.24
CA LEU A 22 7.78 5.11 -5.55
C LEU A 22 9.28 4.86 -5.79
N SER A 23 9.66 3.62 -6.08
CA SER A 23 11.05 3.22 -6.34
C SER A 23 11.46 3.34 -7.82
N GLU A 24 10.54 3.69 -8.73
CA GLU A 24 10.82 3.80 -10.18
C GLU A 24 11.84 4.92 -10.46
N ASP A 25 11.69 6.06 -9.79
CA ASP A 25 12.52 7.26 -10.02
C ASP A 25 13.90 7.15 -9.35
N ASN A 26 13.98 6.48 -8.20
CA ASN A 26 15.24 6.28 -7.49
C ASN A 26 15.25 4.97 -6.69
N LYS A 27 15.88 3.94 -7.27
CA LYS A 27 15.95 2.58 -6.71
C LYS A 27 16.82 2.46 -5.45
N THR A 28 17.65 3.47 -5.15
CA THR A 28 18.56 3.47 -4.00
C THR A 28 18.15 4.45 -2.92
N ALA A 29 17.12 5.27 -3.16
CA ALA A 29 16.57 6.16 -2.16
C ALA A 29 15.86 5.35 -1.07
N ASN A 30 15.99 5.82 0.17
CA ASN A 30 15.23 5.28 1.28
C ASN A 30 13.76 5.70 1.14
N ILE A 31 12.87 4.72 1.01
CA ILE A 31 11.43 4.95 0.90
C ILE A 31 10.76 4.42 2.18
N PHE A 32 10.12 5.32 2.91
CA PHE A 32 9.40 5.01 4.16
C PHE A 32 7.97 5.55 4.07
N PHE A 33 6.98 4.67 4.20
CA PHE A 33 5.57 5.05 4.17
C PHE A 33 4.70 4.06 4.96
N SER A 34 3.49 4.51 5.31
CA SER A 34 2.46 3.67 5.96
C SER A 34 1.38 3.27 4.94
N PRO A 35 1.43 2.05 4.37
CA PRO A 35 0.49 1.65 3.33
C PRO A 35 -0.96 1.60 3.80
N PHE A 36 -1.19 1.16 5.04
CA PHE A 36 -2.54 1.08 5.60
C PHE A 36 -3.16 2.47 5.75
N SER A 37 -2.40 3.44 6.25
CA SER A 37 -2.87 4.82 6.38
C SER A 37 -3.26 5.43 5.03
N ILE A 38 -2.48 5.17 3.98
CA ILE A 38 -2.77 5.64 2.62
C ILE A 38 -4.02 4.94 2.08
N SER A 39 -4.11 3.63 2.20
CA SER A 39 -5.29 2.85 1.78
C SER A 39 -6.57 3.34 2.48
N SER A 40 -6.52 3.61 3.79
CA SER A 40 -7.66 4.17 4.54
C SER A 40 -8.03 5.58 4.08
N ALA A 41 -7.05 6.46 3.84
CA ALA A 41 -7.31 7.80 3.32
C ALA A 41 -7.97 7.75 1.93
N LEU A 42 -7.45 6.91 1.03
CA LEU A 42 -8.04 6.69 -0.29
C LEU A 42 -9.45 6.10 -0.21
N ALA A 43 -9.70 5.16 0.70
CA ALA A 43 -11.03 4.60 0.92
C ALA A 43 -12.04 5.68 1.37
N MET A 44 -11.63 6.59 2.26
CA MET A 44 -12.48 7.73 2.67
C MET A 44 -12.76 8.67 1.50
N VAL A 45 -11.78 8.92 0.61
CA VAL A 45 -11.98 9.72 -0.60
C VAL A 45 -12.93 9.04 -1.58
N MET A 46 -12.85 7.72 -1.75
CA MET A 46 -13.74 6.97 -2.65
C MET A 46 -15.22 6.98 -2.21
N LEU A 47 -15.49 7.24 -0.93
CA LEU A 47 -16.85 7.36 -0.39
C LEU A 47 -17.44 8.78 -0.55
N GLY A 48 -16.65 9.73 -1.06
CA GLY A 48 -17.02 11.14 -1.25
C GLY A 48 -17.87 11.42 -2.48
#